data_AF-A0A379FHH4-F1
#
_entry.id   AF-A0A379FHH4-F1
#
_cell.length_a   1.000
_cell.length_b   1.000
_cell.length_c   1.000
_cell.angle_alpha   90.00
_cell.angle_beta   90.00
_cell.angle_gamma   90.00
#
_symmetry.space_group_name_H-M   'P 1'
#
loop_
_entity.id
_entity.type
_entity.pdbx_description
1 polymer ?
#
loop_
_entity_poly.entity_id
_entity_poly.type
_entity_poly.pdbx_seq_one_letter_code
_entity_poly.pdbx_strand_id
1 'polypeptide(L)'
;MILSELSRLQFALTAMYHFLFVPLTLRYGVYVAIMETIYVLSGKQVYKDMTKFWGKLFGINFALGVATGLTMEFQFGTNWSYFSHYVGDIFGAPLAIEGLMAFFLESTFVGLFFFGWDRLGKKQHLMVTWLVAFGSNFSALWILVANGWMQNPVAADFNFETMRMEMLSFADLVLNPVAQVKFVHTVAAGYCTGAFFVLGISSYYLLKGRDIGFAKRSFAVAATFGIAAVLSVIVLGDESGYEMGDVQKTKLAAIEGEWHTEPAPASFNLIAFPNQEKMENTFALQIPYVMVL
;
A
#
# COMPACT_ATOMS: atom_id res chain seq x y z
N MET A 1 -13.03 1.24 -28.88
CA MET A 1 -12.02 1.57 -27.87
C MET A 1 -10.79 2.08 -28.59
N ILE A 2 -10.40 3.33 -28.36
CA ILE A 2 -9.21 3.93 -28.98
C ILE A 2 -7.93 3.52 -28.23
N LEU A 3 -6.75 3.73 -28.84
CA LEU A 3 -5.47 3.28 -28.26
C LEU A 3 -5.26 3.78 -26.82
N SER A 4 -5.59 5.04 -26.53
CA SER A 4 -5.47 5.60 -25.18
C SER A 4 -6.33 4.89 -24.13
N GLU A 5 -7.53 4.45 -24.50
CA GLU A 5 -8.42 3.69 -23.63
C GLU A 5 -7.87 2.27 -23.39
N LEU A 6 -7.29 1.65 -24.42
CA LEU A 6 -6.68 0.32 -24.30
C LEU A 6 -5.43 0.35 -23.42
N SER A 7 -4.58 1.37 -23.56
CA SER A 7 -3.42 1.57 -22.68
C SER A 7 -3.83 1.78 -21.22
N ARG A 8 -4.90 2.56 -20.97
CA ARG A 8 -5.49 2.74 -19.63
C ARG A 8 -6.04 1.42 -19.08
N LEU A 9 -6.77 0.66 -19.89
CA LEU A 9 -7.32 -0.63 -19.48
C LEU A 9 -6.22 -1.64 -19.15
N GLN A 10 -5.18 -1.74 -20.00
CA GLN A 10 -4.04 -2.62 -19.75
C GLN A 10 -3.33 -2.26 -18.44
N PHE A 11 -3.05 -0.97 -18.22
CA PHE A 11 -2.41 -0.51 -16.99
C PHE A 11 -3.31 -0.76 -15.77
N ALA A 12 -4.62 -0.49 -15.88
CA ALA A 12 -5.58 -0.74 -14.82
C ALA A 12 -5.62 -2.22 -14.42
N LEU A 13 -5.73 -3.14 -15.39
CA LEU A 13 -5.72 -4.58 -15.12
C LEU A 13 -4.42 -5.00 -14.44
N THR A 14 -3.27 -4.58 -14.97
CA THR A 14 -1.96 -4.94 -14.42
C THR A 14 -1.78 -4.42 -12.99
N ALA A 15 -2.15 -3.15 -12.75
CA ALA A 15 -2.09 -2.52 -11.43
C ALA A 15 -3.03 -3.21 -10.43
N MET A 16 -4.28 -3.50 -10.84
CA MET A 16 -5.24 -4.21 -9.98
C MET A 16 -4.73 -5.61 -9.63
N TYR A 17 -4.24 -6.37 -10.60
CA TYR A 17 -3.67 -7.70 -10.35
C TYR A 17 -2.45 -7.64 -9.43
N HIS A 18 -1.53 -6.71 -9.67
CA HIS A 18 -0.37 -6.51 -8.81
C HIS A 18 -0.81 -6.19 -7.37
N PHE A 19 -1.77 -5.28 -7.22
CA PHE A 19 -2.26 -4.83 -5.92
C PHE A 19 -3.13 -5.87 -5.18
N LEU A 20 -3.49 -7.00 -5.78
CA LEU A 20 -4.00 -8.15 -5.03
C LEU A 20 -2.91 -8.78 -4.16
N PHE A 21 -1.68 -8.82 -4.68
CA PHE A 21 -0.55 -9.47 -4.01
C PHE A 21 0.18 -8.51 -3.09
N VAL A 22 0.33 -7.23 -3.47
CA VAL A 22 1.03 -6.20 -2.67
C VAL A 22 0.63 -6.19 -1.18
N PRO A 23 -0.62 -5.93 -0.79
CA PRO A 23 -0.99 -5.83 0.62
C PRO A 23 -0.84 -7.16 1.36
N LEU A 24 -1.08 -8.29 0.69
CA LEU A 24 -0.91 -9.63 1.24
C LEU A 24 0.55 -10.08 1.34
N THR A 25 1.45 -9.54 0.52
CA THR A 25 2.89 -9.85 0.57
C THR A 25 3.59 -8.91 1.54
N LEU A 26 3.53 -7.62 1.23
CA LEU A 26 4.40 -6.59 1.81
C LEU A 26 4.06 -6.34 3.30
N ARG A 27 2.79 -6.48 3.68
CA ARG A 27 2.36 -6.15 5.05
C ARG A 27 2.17 -7.35 5.96
N TYR A 28 1.92 -8.50 5.36
CA TYR A 28 1.91 -9.78 6.04
C TYR A 28 3.29 -10.18 6.60
N GLY A 29 4.38 -9.75 5.96
CA GLY A 29 5.75 -9.94 6.45
C GLY A 29 5.99 -9.40 7.87
N VAL A 30 5.31 -8.31 8.27
CA VAL A 30 5.38 -7.78 9.64
C VAL A 30 4.76 -8.74 10.65
N TYR A 31 3.67 -9.43 10.32
CA TYR A 31 3.08 -10.44 11.20
C TYR A 31 4.01 -11.64 11.37
N VAL A 32 4.67 -12.07 10.30
CA VAL A 32 5.71 -13.12 10.35
C VAL A 32 6.87 -12.68 11.25
N ALA A 33 7.36 -11.44 11.11
CA ALA A 33 8.40 -10.87 11.96
C ALA A 33 7.99 -10.77 13.43
N ILE A 34 6.74 -10.41 13.73
CA ILE A 34 6.19 -10.38 15.10
C ILE A 34 6.15 -11.79 15.68
N MET A 35 5.65 -12.78 14.93
CA MET A 35 5.62 -14.17 15.39
C MET A 35 7.02 -14.70 15.68
N GLU A 36 8.00 -14.35 14.84
CA GLU A 36 9.38 -14.74 15.07
C GLU A 36 10.00 -14.01 16.27
N THR A 37 9.66 -12.73 16.47
CA THR A 37 10.07 -11.96 17.65
C THR A 37 9.58 -12.66 18.92
N ILE A 38 8.32 -13.06 18.94
CA ILE A 38 7.74 -13.80 20.08
C ILE A 38 8.44 -15.15 20.26
N TYR A 39 8.80 -15.84 19.19
CA TYR A 39 9.60 -17.07 19.27
C TYR A 39 10.97 -16.81 19.93
N VAL A 40 11.72 -15.80 19.47
CA VAL A 40 13.07 -15.53 19.97
C VAL A 40 13.06 -15.16 21.46
N LEU A 41 12.06 -14.37 21.87
CA LEU A 41 11.87 -13.93 23.26
C LEU A 41 11.34 -15.04 24.16
N SER A 42 10.29 -15.77 23.74
CA SER A 42 9.64 -16.77 24.59
C SER A 42 10.29 -18.15 24.55
N GLY A 43 11.06 -18.45 23.50
CA GLY A 43 11.64 -19.78 23.26
C GLY A 43 10.63 -20.88 22.91
N LYS A 44 9.34 -20.55 22.78
CA LYS A 44 8.29 -21.56 22.56
C LYS A 44 8.24 -21.97 21.08
N GLN A 45 8.46 -23.26 20.83
CA GLN A 45 8.55 -23.85 19.48
C GLN A 45 7.34 -23.54 18.58
N VAL A 46 6.13 -23.46 19.14
CA VAL A 46 4.90 -23.14 18.39
C VAL A 46 5.02 -21.85 17.56
N TYR A 47 5.73 -20.82 18.05
CA TYR A 47 5.89 -19.57 17.31
C TYR A 47 6.89 -19.69 16.16
N LYS A 48 7.87 -20.60 16.26
CA LYS A 48 8.75 -20.97 15.13
C LYS A 48 7.93 -21.68 14.05
N ASP A 49 7.06 -22.60 14.45
CA ASP A 49 6.19 -23.33 13.52
C ASP A 49 5.17 -22.39 12.85
N MET A 50 4.61 -21.43 13.60
CA MET A 50 3.81 -20.32 13.08
C MET A 50 4.58 -19.51 12.04
N THR A 51 5.78 -19.03 12.38
CA THR A 51 6.62 -18.24 11.47
C THR A 51 6.90 -18.99 10.17
N LYS A 52 7.20 -20.29 10.24
CA LYS A 52 7.44 -21.13 9.04
C LYS A 52 6.17 -21.37 8.21
N PHE A 53 5.05 -21.67 8.85
CA PHE A 53 3.77 -21.89 8.15
C PHE A 53 3.34 -20.61 7.43
N TRP A 54 3.31 -19.50 8.16
CA TRP A 54 2.90 -18.22 7.62
C TRP A 54 3.93 -17.72 6.59
N GLY A 55 5.22 -17.90 6.84
CA GLY A 55 6.30 -17.65 5.89
C GLY A 55 6.12 -18.38 4.55
N LYS A 56 5.61 -19.62 4.55
CA LYS A 56 5.32 -20.34 3.30
C LYS A 56 4.26 -19.64 2.44
N LEU A 57 3.17 -19.19 3.06
CA LEU A 57 2.12 -18.44 2.35
C LEU A 57 2.65 -17.09 1.86
N PHE A 58 3.52 -16.44 2.65
CA PHE A 58 4.21 -15.21 2.26
C PHE A 58 5.02 -15.43 0.98
N GLY A 59 5.82 -16.50 0.91
CA GLY A 59 6.67 -16.79 -0.24
C GLY A 59 5.89 -17.01 -1.54
N ILE A 60 4.74 -17.67 -1.47
CA ILE A 60 3.86 -17.87 -2.64
C ILE A 60 3.35 -16.52 -3.16
N ASN A 61 2.86 -15.68 -2.26
CA ASN A 61 2.33 -14.37 -2.61
C ASN A 61 3.44 -13.41 -3.09
N PHE A 62 4.62 -13.52 -2.49
CA PHE A 62 5.81 -12.75 -2.85
C PHE A 62 6.25 -13.00 -4.29
N ALA A 63 6.32 -14.27 -4.71
CA ALA A 63 6.69 -14.61 -6.08
C ALA A 63 5.76 -13.96 -7.13
N LEU A 64 4.45 -13.98 -6.89
CA LEU A 64 3.47 -13.33 -7.78
C LEU A 64 3.54 -11.80 -7.71
N GLY A 65 3.80 -11.24 -6.53
CA GLY A 65 4.04 -9.81 -6.34
C GLY A 65 5.23 -9.30 -7.16
N VAL A 66 6.37 -9.99 -7.11
CA VAL A 66 7.56 -9.64 -7.90
C VAL A 66 7.29 -9.74 -9.40
N ALA A 67 6.69 -10.85 -9.86
CA ALA A 67 6.40 -11.05 -11.29
C ALA A 67 5.48 -9.96 -11.87
N THR A 68 4.43 -9.59 -11.12
CA THR A 68 3.51 -8.53 -11.52
C THR A 68 4.12 -7.13 -11.39
N GLY A 69 5.00 -6.91 -10.41
CA GLY A 69 5.72 -5.65 -10.21
C GLY A 69 6.68 -5.34 -11.36
N LEU A 70 7.44 -6.34 -11.85
CA LEU A 70 8.27 -6.21 -13.04
C LEU A 70 7.46 -5.77 -14.26
N THR A 71 6.27 -6.35 -14.42
CA THR A 71 5.37 -5.99 -15.54
C THR A 71 4.93 -4.52 -15.44
N MET A 72 4.61 -4.04 -14.23
CA MET A 72 4.25 -2.64 -13.98
C MET A 72 5.40 -1.67 -14.30
N GLU A 73 6.62 -1.98 -13.84
CA GLU A 73 7.81 -1.17 -14.07
C GLU A 73 8.07 -0.94 -15.57
N PHE A 74 8.03 -2.01 -16.37
CA PHE A 74 8.23 -1.92 -17.82
C PHE A 74 7.04 -1.28 -18.56
N GLN A 75 5.83 -1.28 -17.98
CA GLN A 75 4.67 -0.65 -18.61
C GLN A 75 4.79 0.87 -18.69
N PHE A 76 5.46 1.52 -17.73
CA PHE A 76 5.75 2.96 -17.82
C PHE A 76 6.55 3.30 -19.09
N GLY A 77 7.56 2.48 -19.44
CA GLY A 77 8.37 2.71 -20.64
C GLY A 77 7.68 2.35 -21.96
N THR A 78 6.98 1.21 -21.99
CA THR A 78 6.42 0.64 -23.23
C THR A 78 5.16 1.37 -23.72
N ASN A 79 4.22 1.67 -22.81
CA ASN A 79 2.90 2.21 -23.17
C ASN A 79 2.73 3.69 -22.83
N TRP A 80 3.65 4.25 -22.04
CA TRP A 80 3.61 5.63 -21.57
C TRP A 80 4.92 6.36 -21.87
N SER A 81 5.43 6.21 -23.10
CA SER A 81 6.75 6.72 -23.52
C SER A 81 6.87 8.24 -23.40
N TYR A 82 5.85 9.01 -23.82
CA TYR A 82 5.88 10.47 -23.68
C TYR A 82 5.81 10.89 -22.20
N PHE A 83 5.03 10.21 -21.37
CA PHE A 83 5.04 10.44 -19.92
C PHE A 83 6.43 10.18 -19.33
N SER A 84 7.04 9.04 -19.68
CA SER A 84 8.41 8.69 -19.23
C SER A 84 9.45 9.72 -19.66
N HIS A 85 9.34 10.29 -20.86
CA HIS A 85 10.21 11.38 -21.29
C HIS A 85 9.92 12.69 -20.55
N TYR A 86 8.64 13.06 -20.43
CA TYR A 86 8.19 14.35 -19.95
C TYR A 86 8.42 14.56 -18.45
N VAL A 87 8.33 13.51 -17.63
CA VAL A 87 8.50 13.61 -16.17
C VAL A 87 9.55 12.67 -15.60
N GLY A 88 10.31 11.98 -16.45
CA GLY A 88 11.25 10.94 -16.02
C GLY A 88 12.33 11.41 -15.05
N ASP A 89 12.72 12.69 -15.11
CA ASP A 89 13.70 13.29 -14.19
C ASP A 89 13.22 13.28 -12.74
N ILE A 90 11.92 13.47 -12.53
CA ILE A 90 11.31 13.53 -11.19
C ILE A 90 10.69 12.19 -10.80
N PHE A 91 9.88 11.61 -11.68
CA PHE A 91 9.16 10.37 -11.42
C PHE A 91 10.10 9.15 -11.42
N GLY A 92 11.13 9.14 -12.25
CA GLY A 92 12.06 8.01 -12.36
C GLY A 92 13.00 7.87 -11.16
N ALA A 93 13.34 8.97 -10.47
CA ALA A 93 14.29 8.95 -9.36
C ALA A 93 13.79 8.09 -8.16
N PRO A 94 12.56 8.27 -7.64
CA PRO A 94 12.03 7.39 -6.59
C PRO A 94 11.97 5.91 -7.01
N LEU A 95 11.59 5.61 -8.25
CA LEU A 95 11.52 4.22 -8.76
C LEU A 95 12.92 3.57 -8.80
N ALA A 96 13.95 4.31 -9.22
CA ALA A 96 15.32 3.81 -9.20
C ALA A 96 15.82 3.56 -7.77
N ILE A 97 15.52 4.47 -6.84
CA ILE A 97 15.88 4.33 -5.42
C ILE A 97 15.14 3.16 -4.78
N GLU A 98 13.86 2.97 -5.10
CA GLU A 98 13.10 1.78 -4.70
C GLU A 98 13.84 0.49 -5.07
N GLY A 99 14.26 0.38 -6.33
CA GLY A 99 15.02 -0.77 -6.81
C GLY A 99 16.30 -1.00 -5.99
N LEU A 100 17.13 0.04 -5.86
CA LEU A 100 18.44 -0.03 -5.19
C LEU A 100 18.36 -0.27 -3.68
N MET A 101 17.39 0.34 -3.00
CA MET A 101 17.29 0.32 -1.55
C MET A 101 16.34 -0.77 -1.03
N ALA A 102 15.13 -0.82 -1.57
CA ALA A 102 14.06 -1.65 -1.04
C ALA A 102 14.08 -3.05 -1.66
N PHE A 103 14.04 -3.16 -2.99
CA PHE A 103 13.95 -4.45 -3.67
C PHE A 103 15.20 -5.31 -3.45
N PHE A 104 16.39 -4.73 -3.48
CA PHE A 104 17.62 -5.47 -3.15
C PHE A 104 17.61 -5.99 -1.71
N LEU A 105 17.20 -5.16 -0.75
CA LEU A 105 17.12 -5.56 0.66
C LEU A 105 16.13 -6.72 0.83
N GLU A 106 14.90 -6.54 0.35
CA GLU A 106 13.84 -7.53 0.50
C GLU A 106 14.17 -8.84 -0.24
N SER A 107 14.58 -8.77 -1.51
CA SER A 107 14.85 -9.95 -2.36
C SER A 107 16.07 -10.75 -1.90
N THR A 108 17.07 -10.09 -1.30
CA THR A 108 18.24 -10.77 -0.74
C THR A 108 17.88 -11.47 0.57
N PHE A 109 17.23 -10.74 1.48
CA PHE A 109 16.94 -11.26 2.82
C PHE A 109 15.77 -12.25 2.82
N VAL A 110 14.84 -12.21 1.86
CA VAL A 110 13.79 -13.23 1.74
C VAL A 110 14.36 -14.61 1.43
N GLY A 111 15.42 -14.68 0.61
CA GLY A 111 16.15 -15.94 0.37
C GLY A 111 16.75 -16.47 1.67
N LEU A 112 17.41 -15.60 2.44
CA LEU A 112 17.97 -15.96 3.75
C LEU A 112 16.89 -16.34 4.77
N PHE A 113 15.71 -15.74 4.73
CA PHE A 113 14.58 -16.10 5.59
C PHE A 113 14.09 -17.54 5.36
N PHE A 114 14.04 -17.99 4.10
CA PHE A 114 13.59 -19.35 3.80
C PHE A 114 14.66 -20.40 4.06
N PHE A 115 15.92 -20.11 3.72
CA PHE A 115 17.01 -21.10 3.76
C PHE A 115 17.93 -20.97 4.98
N GLY A 116 17.78 -19.92 5.78
CA GLY A 116 18.66 -19.60 6.90
C GLY A 116 18.32 -20.27 8.23
N TRP A 117 17.20 -20.99 8.34
CA TRP A 117 16.71 -21.56 9.61
C TRP A 117 17.71 -22.46 10.35
N ASP A 118 18.56 -23.19 9.61
CA ASP A 118 19.55 -24.12 10.16
C ASP A 118 20.99 -23.57 10.08
N ARG A 119 21.19 -22.40 9.44
CA ARG A 119 22.51 -21.77 9.24
C ARG A 119 22.72 -20.49 10.06
N LEU A 120 21.64 -19.84 10.49
CA LEU A 120 21.66 -18.61 11.27
C LEU A 120 21.24 -18.88 12.71
N GLY A 121 21.85 -18.17 13.66
CA GLY A 121 21.35 -18.14 15.03
C GLY A 121 19.97 -17.47 15.11
N LYS A 122 19.15 -17.82 16.11
CA LYS A 122 17.77 -17.31 16.23
C LYS A 122 17.63 -15.78 16.18
N LYS A 123 18.60 -15.03 16.72
CA LYS A 123 18.61 -13.56 16.67
C LYS A 123 19.01 -13.02 15.29
N GLN A 124 19.94 -13.70 14.60
CA GLN A 124 20.35 -13.34 13.25
C GLN A 124 19.21 -13.60 12.27
N HIS A 125 18.52 -14.75 12.40
CA HIS A 125 17.34 -15.04 11.60
C HIS A 125 16.24 -14.00 11.82
N LEU A 126 15.98 -13.61 13.07
CA LEU A 126 15.02 -12.55 13.37
C LEU A 126 15.39 -11.20 12.73
N MET A 127 16.68 -10.84 12.73
CA MET A 127 17.16 -9.63 12.05
C MET A 127 16.87 -9.70 10.55
N VAL A 128 17.13 -10.85 9.91
CA VAL A 128 16.79 -11.10 8.50
C VAL A 128 15.29 -10.87 8.26
N THR A 129 14.43 -11.44 9.09
CA THR A 129 12.97 -11.30 8.95
C THR A 129 12.48 -9.86 9.08
N TRP A 130 13.07 -9.07 9.99
CA TRP A 130 12.77 -7.64 10.10
C TRP A 130 13.31 -6.83 8.91
N LEU A 131 14.47 -7.17 8.37
CA LEU A 131 15.01 -6.51 7.18
C LEU A 131 14.13 -6.75 5.95
N VAL A 132 13.53 -7.94 5.82
CA VAL A 132 12.49 -8.21 4.79
C VAL A 132 11.29 -7.29 4.99
N ALA A 133 10.77 -7.20 6.22
CA ALA A 133 9.62 -6.35 6.53
C ALA A 133 9.92 -4.84 6.33
N PHE A 134 11.13 -4.38 6.61
CA PHE A 134 11.53 -2.99 6.36
C PHE A 134 11.77 -2.70 4.88
N GLY A 135 12.41 -3.61 4.13
CA GLY A 135 12.57 -3.46 2.68
C GLY A 135 11.22 -3.27 1.99
N SER A 136 10.25 -4.10 2.37
CA SER A 136 8.88 -3.98 1.93
C SER A 136 8.23 -2.62 2.25
N ASN A 137 8.45 -2.08 3.46
CA ASN A 137 7.96 -0.76 3.85
C ASN A 137 8.60 0.36 3.04
N PHE A 138 9.91 0.27 2.78
CA PHE A 138 10.64 1.25 1.97
C PHE A 138 10.21 1.22 0.51
N SER A 139 9.88 0.05 -0.05
CA SER A 139 9.33 -0.02 -1.41
C SER A 139 8.04 0.80 -1.50
N ALA A 140 7.11 0.56 -0.57
CA ALA A 140 5.88 1.32 -0.52
C ALA A 140 6.09 2.83 -0.32
N LEU A 141 7.11 3.23 0.46
CA LEU A 141 7.47 4.65 0.61
C LEU A 141 7.80 5.27 -0.74
N TRP A 142 8.77 4.69 -1.46
CA TRP A 142 9.28 5.29 -2.70
C TRP A 142 8.26 5.27 -3.84
N ILE A 143 7.48 4.19 -3.99
CA ILE A 143 6.43 4.14 -5.01
C ILE A 143 5.27 5.10 -4.69
N LEU A 144 4.98 5.35 -3.41
CA LEU A 144 3.94 6.31 -3.00
C LEU A 144 4.44 7.75 -3.01
N VAL A 145 5.74 8.00 -2.88
CA VAL A 145 6.34 9.30 -3.22
C VAL A 145 6.13 9.60 -4.70
N ALA A 146 6.41 8.64 -5.59
CA ALA A 146 6.15 8.79 -7.02
C ALA A 146 4.65 9.04 -7.31
N ASN A 147 3.75 8.25 -6.71
CA ASN A 147 2.31 8.44 -6.88
C ASN A 147 1.79 9.75 -6.26
N GLY A 148 2.34 10.16 -5.12
CA GLY A 148 2.00 11.42 -4.46
C GLY A 148 2.38 12.62 -5.33
N TRP A 149 3.56 12.58 -5.94
CA TRP A 149 3.99 13.60 -6.91
C TRP A 149 3.09 13.66 -8.15
N MET A 150 2.65 12.52 -8.69
CA MET A 150 1.69 12.49 -9.80
C MET A 150 0.36 13.18 -9.46
N GLN A 151 0.02 13.30 -8.17
CA GLN A 151 -1.20 13.96 -7.70
C GLN A 151 -0.95 15.43 -7.34
N ASN A 152 0.21 15.73 -6.77
CA ASN A 152 0.61 17.08 -6.39
C ASN A 152 2.03 17.35 -6.90
N PRO A 153 2.19 17.88 -8.12
CA PRO A 153 3.48 18.02 -8.79
C PRO A 153 4.27 19.22 -8.24
N VAL A 154 4.66 19.14 -6.97
CA VAL A 154 5.56 20.10 -6.30
C VAL A 154 7.01 19.88 -6.73
N ALA A 155 7.86 20.87 -6.47
CA ALA A 155 9.31 20.78 -6.64
C ALA A 155 9.78 20.39 -8.06
N ALA A 156 9.02 20.80 -9.08
CA ALA A 156 9.31 20.58 -10.48
C ALA A 156 9.00 21.84 -11.30
N ASP A 157 9.77 22.10 -12.36
CA ASP A 157 9.50 23.18 -13.30
C ASP A 157 9.68 22.71 -14.75
N PHE A 158 8.99 23.35 -15.68
CA PHE A 158 9.06 23.00 -17.09
C PHE A 158 10.24 23.69 -17.76
N ASN A 159 11.15 22.90 -18.33
CA ASN A 159 12.26 23.41 -19.12
C ASN A 159 11.93 23.34 -20.62
N PHE A 160 11.83 24.52 -21.26
CA PHE A 160 11.49 24.64 -22.68
C PHE A 160 12.61 24.19 -23.63
N GLU A 161 13.86 24.10 -23.16
CA GLU A 161 14.99 23.62 -23.97
C GLU A 161 14.99 22.09 -24.08
N THR A 162 14.68 21.42 -22.96
CA THR A 162 14.65 19.95 -22.87
C THR A 162 13.24 19.37 -23.11
N MET A 163 12.21 20.23 -23.18
CA MET A 163 10.80 19.89 -23.41
C MET A 163 10.24 18.89 -22.38
N ARG A 164 10.68 19.00 -21.13
CA ARG A 164 10.29 18.13 -20.01
C ARG A 164 10.25 18.90 -18.69
N MET A 165 9.61 18.30 -17.69
CA MET A 165 9.69 18.75 -16.31
C MET A 165 11.03 18.32 -15.70
N GLU A 166 11.70 19.23 -14.99
CA GLU A 166 12.95 18.98 -14.29
C GLU A 166 12.79 19.18 -12.79
N MET A 167 13.51 18.38 -12.00
CA MET A 167 13.40 18.41 -10.54
C MET A 167 14.14 19.62 -9.96
N LEU A 168 13.45 20.40 -9.14
CA LEU A 168 14.04 21.53 -8.41
C LEU A 168 14.58 21.14 -7.03
N SER A 169 13.86 20.27 -6.32
CA SER A 169 14.20 19.89 -4.94
C SER A 169 13.77 18.46 -4.64
N PHE A 170 14.74 17.58 -4.43
CA PHE A 170 14.48 16.19 -4.06
C PHE A 170 13.88 16.08 -2.65
N ALA A 171 14.25 16.98 -1.73
CA ALA A 171 13.71 16.97 -0.37
C ALA A 171 12.21 17.26 -0.37
N ASP A 172 11.77 18.28 -1.13
CA ASP A 172 10.36 18.66 -1.22
C ASP A 172 9.53 17.62 -1.99
N LEU A 173 10.15 16.90 -2.93
CA LEU A 173 9.54 15.73 -3.58
C LEU A 173 9.21 14.63 -2.55
N VAL A 174 10.17 14.28 -1.70
CA VAL A 174 10.00 13.22 -0.69
C VAL A 174 9.03 13.65 0.41
N LEU A 175 9.08 14.91 0.84
CA LEU A 175 8.24 15.48 1.88
C LEU A 175 6.89 16.00 1.37
N ASN A 176 6.52 15.69 0.12
CA ASN A 176 5.22 16.04 -0.45
C ASN A 176 4.10 15.55 0.47
N PRO A 177 3.20 16.44 0.96
CA PRO A 177 2.20 16.07 1.95
C PRO A 177 1.25 14.97 1.43
N VAL A 178 0.90 15.00 0.15
CA VAL A 178 0.10 13.94 -0.49
C VAL A 178 0.83 12.60 -0.48
N ALA A 179 2.16 12.58 -0.63
CA ALA A 179 2.93 11.34 -0.52
C ALA A 179 2.92 10.79 0.90
N GLN A 180 3.04 11.64 1.92
CA GLN A 180 3.04 11.25 3.33
C GLN A 180 1.70 10.59 3.71
N VAL A 181 0.60 11.29 3.43
CA VAL A 181 -0.77 10.79 3.69
C VAL A 181 -1.02 9.46 2.99
N LYS A 182 -0.71 9.38 1.69
CA LYS A 182 -0.83 8.15 0.91
C LYS A 182 -0.01 7.00 1.48
N PHE A 183 1.23 7.28 1.87
CA PHE A 183 2.13 6.30 2.47
C PHE A 183 1.49 5.71 3.71
N VAL A 184 1.17 6.52 4.72
CA VAL A 184 0.68 6.00 5.99
C VAL A 184 -0.67 5.29 5.81
N HIS A 185 -1.59 5.85 5.01
CA HIS A 185 -2.89 5.23 4.76
C HIS A 185 -2.76 3.87 4.05
N THR A 186 -1.97 3.80 2.96
CA THR A 186 -1.81 2.57 2.17
C THR A 186 -1.05 1.49 2.94
N VAL A 187 -0.03 1.88 3.72
CA VAL A 187 0.71 0.99 4.63
C VAL A 187 -0.24 0.38 5.66
N ALA A 188 -1.02 1.23 6.35
CA ALA A 188 -1.97 0.79 7.37
C ALA A 188 -3.06 -0.11 6.78
N ALA A 189 -3.55 0.22 5.58
CA ALA A 189 -4.55 -0.59 4.87
C ALA A 189 -4.00 -1.99 4.55
N GLY A 190 -2.76 -2.09 4.10
CA GLY A 190 -2.16 -3.40 3.88
C GLY A 190 -1.91 -4.16 5.19
N TYR A 191 -1.54 -3.49 6.30
CA TYR A 191 -1.49 -4.14 7.62
C TYR A 191 -2.85 -4.72 8.00
N CYS A 192 -3.92 -3.95 7.81
CA CYS A 192 -5.29 -4.40 8.03
C CYS A 192 -5.60 -5.66 7.19
N THR A 193 -5.33 -5.63 5.88
CA THR A 193 -5.51 -6.79 4.99
C THR A 193 -4.75 -8.03 5.46
N GLY A 194 -3.49 -7.87 5.87
CA GLY A 194 -2.68 -8.96 6.43
C GLY A 194 -3.26 -9.55 7.72
N ALA A 195 -3.81 -8.71 8.61
CA ALA A 195 -4.51 -9.16 9.82
C ALA A 195 -5.73 -10.00 9.46
N PHE A 196 -6.60 -9.49 8.59
CA PHE A 196 -7.82 -10.18 8.19
C PHE A 196 -7.53 -11.50 7.47
N PHE A 197 -6.44 -11.60 6.73
CA PHE A 197 -5.99 -12.85 6.14
C PHE A 197 -5.63 -13.90 7.21
N VAL A 198 -4.79 -13.53 8.19
CA VAL A 198 -4.41 -14.43 9.29
C VAL A 198 -5.61 -14.79 10.16
N LEU A 199 -6.48 -13.81 10.46
CA LEU A 199 -7.72 -14.01 11.20
C LEU A 199 -8.67 -14.96 10.47
N GLY A 200 -8.85 -14.79 9.15
CA GLY A 200 -9.73 -15.62 8.34
C GLY A 200 -9.30 -17.09 8.35
N ILE A 201 -8.01 -17.36 8.06
CA ILE A 201 -7.48 -18.73 8.06
C ILE A 201 -7.48 -19.32 9.48
N SER A 202 -7.10 -18.54 10.50
CA SER A 202 -7.13 -19.01 11.89
C SER A 202 -8.54 -19.33 12.36
N SER A 203 -9.53 -18.49 12.02
CA SER A 203 -10.94 -18.73 12.31
C SER A 203 -11.44 -20.00 11.63
N TYR A 204 -11.05 -20.22 10.38
CA TYR A 204 -11.37 -21.46 9.68
C TYR A 204 -10.83 -22.70 10.39
N TYR A 205 -9.58 -22.67 10.86
CA TYR A 205 -9.00 -23.78 11.63
C TYR A 205 -9.73 -24.02 12.95
N LEU A 206 -10.11 -22.95 13.66
CA LEU A 206 -10.90 -23.03 14.90
C LEU A 206 -12.28 -23.63 14.65
N LEU A 207 -12.99 -23.21 13.59
CA LEU A 207 -14.29 -23.76 13.20
C LEU A 207 -14.22 -25.25 12.84
N LYS A 208 -13.10 -25.69 12.28
CA LYS A 208 -12.86 -27.11 11.95
C LYS A 208 -12.24 -27.92 13.10
N GLY A 209 -12.01 -27.31 14.27
CA GLY A 209 -11.36 -27.97 15.40
C GLY A 209 -9.91 -28.41 15.14
N ARG A 210 -9.23 -27.79 14.17
CA ARG A 210 -7.86 -28.15 13.75
C ARG A 210 -6.84 -27.25 14.45
N ASP A 211 -5.76 -27.85 14.94
CA ASP A 211 -4.59 -27.15 15.50
C ASP A 211 -4.94 -25.96 16.39
N ILE A 212 -5.88 -26.16 17.33
CA ILE A 212 -6.48 -25.09 18.14
C ILE A 212 -5.43 -24.21 18.83
N GLY A 213 -4.34 -24.81 19.32
CA GLY A 213 -3.24 -24.08 19.95
C GLY A 213 -2.51 -23.13 18.99
N PHE A 214 -2.30 -23.54 17.74
CA PHE A 214 -1.71 -22.73 16.68
C PHE A 214 -2.67 -21.62 16.25
N ALA A 215 -3.92 -22.01 15.99
CA ALA A 215 -4.95 -21.12 15.46
C ALA A 215 -5.31 -20.01 16.45
N LYS A 216 -5.48 -20.32 17.75
CA LYS A 216 -5.74 -19.29 18.78
C LYS A 216 -4.61 -18.28 18.91
N ARG A 217 -3.34 -18.73 18.83
CA ARG A 217 -2.17 -17.84 18.93
C ARG A 217 -2.02 -16.97 17.70
N SER A 218 -2.19 -17.54 16.51
CA SER A 218 -2.18 -16.79 15.25
C SER A 218 -3.30 -15.76 15.22
N PHE A 219 -4.50 -16.14 15.64
CA PHE A 219 -5.65 -15.24 15.78
C PHE A 219 -5.36 -14.09 16.76
N ALA A 220 -4.81 -14.38 17.94
CA ALA A 220 -4.52 -13.34 18.94
C ALA A 220 -3.49 -12.32 18.45
N VAL A 221 -2.41 -12.77 17.81
CA VAL A 221 -1.39 -11.87 17.23
C VAL A 221 -2.03 -10.99 16.16
N ALA A 222 -2.79 -11.58 15.24
CA ALA A 222 -3.43 -10.84 14.15
C ALA A 222 -4.53 -9.89 14.64
N ALA A 223 -5.34 -10.27 15.62
CA ALA A 223 -6.37 -9.41 16.20
C ALA A 223 -5.75 -8.19 16.89
N THR A 224 -4.70 -8.41 17.69
CA THR A 224 -4.09 -7.33 18.48
C THR A 224 -3.51 -6.25 17.57
N PHE A 225 -2.72 -6.65 16.57
CA PHE A 225 -2.14 -5.69 15.63
C PHE A 225 -3.16 -5.20 14.59
N GLY A 226 -4.13 -6.04 14.23
CA GLY A 226 -5.22 -5.71 13.32
C GLY A 226 -6.14 -4.61 13.84
N ILE A 227 -6.43 -4.57 15.15
CA ILE A 227 -7.19 -3.47 15.76
C ILE A 227 -6.44 -2.15 15.60
N ALA A 228 -5.13 -2.13 15.90
CA ALA A 228 -4.32 -0.94 15.71
C ALA A 228 -4.29 -0.50 14.24
N ALA A 229 -4.10 -1.46 13.31
CA ALA A 229 -4.12 -1.18 11.88
C ALA A 229 -5.47 -0.61 11.40
N VAL A 230 -6.60 -1.18 11.83
CA VAL A 230 -7.95 -0.69 11.48
C VAL A 230 -8.15 0.74 11.99
N LEU A 231 -7.81 1.01 13.26
CA LEU A 231 -7.91 2.35 13.82
C LEU A 231 -7.03 3.35 13.07
N SER A 232 -5.79 2.97 12.73
CA SER A 232 -4.92 3.80 11.91
C SER A 232 -5.53 4.09 10.53
N VAL A 233 -6.09 3.09 9.85
CA VAL A 233 -6.73 3.28 8.53
C VAL A 233 -7.90 4.25 8.61
N ILE A 234 -8.74 4.14 9.65
CA ILE A 234 -9.91 5.02 9.82
C ILE A 234 -9.45 6.47 10.04
N VAL A 235 -8.55 6.69 11.01
CA VAL A 235 -8.08 8.05 11.36
C VAL A 235 -7.31 8.69 10.21
N LEU A 236 -6.42 7.94 9.55
CA LEU A 236 -5.65 8.45 8.41
C LEU A 236 -6.51 8.53 7.15
N GLY A 237 -7.64 7.84 7.08
CA GLY A 237 -8.63 8.01 6.03
C GLY A 237 -9.29 9.38 6.12
N ASP A 238 -9.70 9.76 7.33
CA ASP A 238 -10.28 11.08 7.60
C ASP A 238 -9.29 12.22 7.28
N GLU A 239 -8.05 12.11 7.77
CA GLU A 239 -6.99 13.09 7.46
C GLU A 239 -6.68 13.14 5.96
N SER A 240 -6.72 12.01 5.25
CA SER A 240 -6.57 12.00 3.79
C SER A 240 -7.71 12.68 3.04
N GLY A 241 -8.92 12.66 3.59
CA GLY A 241 -10.06 13.41 3.06
C GLY A 241 -9.82 14.91 3.15
N TYR A 242 -9.33 15.38 4.30
CA TYR A 242 -8.99 16.78 4.53
C TYR A 242 -7.86 17.26 3.59
N GLU A 243 -6.74 16.55 3.54
CA GLU A 243 -5.60 16.91 2.65
C GLU A 243 -6.01 16.89 1.17
N MET A 244 -6.87 15.94 0.77
CA MET A 244 -7.43 15.91 -0.59
C MET A 244 -8.35 17.11 -0.86
N GLY A 245 -9.04 17.64 0.16
CA GLY A 245 -9.83 18.87 0.06
C GLY A 245 -8.96 20.10 -0.19
N ASP A 246 -7.75 20.14 0.34
CA ASP A 246 -6.82 21.24 0.11
C ASP A 246 -6.10 21.13 -1.24
N VAL A 247 -5.66 19.92 -1.61
CA VAL A 247 -4.80 19.72 -2.78
C VAL A 247 -5.57 19.33 -4.05
N GLN A 248 -6.65 18.55 -3.93
CA GLN A 248 -7.39 17.96 -5.07
C GLN A 248 -8.92 17.99 -4.89
N LYS A 249 -9.48 19.21 -4.79
CA LYS A 249 -10.93 19.47 -4.63
C LYS A 249 -11.83 18.71 -5.59
N THR A 250 -11.39 18.51 -6.84
CA THR A 250 -12.17 17.79 -7.85
C THR A 250 -12.43 16.33 -7.49
N LYS A 251 -11.47 15.65 -6.83
CA LYS A 251 -11.66 14.28 -6.39
C LYS A 251 -12.61 14.20 -5.21
N LEU A 252 -12.44 15.09 -4.23
CA LEU A 252 -13.27 15.09 -3.04
C LEU A 252 -14.72 15.41 -3.40
N ALA A 253 -14.96 16.43 -4.24
CA ALA A 253 -16.30 16.74 -4.73
C ALA A 253 -16.93 15.55 -5.48
N ALA A 254 -16.16 14.84 -6.31
CA ALA A 254 -16.65 13.65 -7.01
C ALA A 254 -16.93 12.46 -6.08
N ILE A 255 -16.13 12.26 -5.03
CA ILE A 255 -16.32 11.20 -4.02
C ILE A 255 -17.55 11.48 -3.17
N GLU A 256 -17.72 12.72 -2.75
CA GLU A 256 -18.89 13.18 -1.98
C GLU A 256 -20.14 13.32 -2.85
N GLY A 257 -20.03 13.29 -4.18
CA GLY A 257 -21.16 13.52 -5.08
C GLY A 257 -21.70 14.94 -4.99
N GLU A 258 -20.82 15.91 -4.71
CA GLU A 258 -21.14 17.34 -4.63
C GLU A 258 -21.02 17.99 -6.02
N TRP A 259 -22.14 18.54 -6.50
CA TRP A 259 -22.24 19.17 -7.82
C TRP A 259 -22.04 20.68 -7.77
N HIS A 260 -22.28 21.28 -6.61
CA HIS A 260 -22.22 22.72 -6.38
C HIS A 260 -21.43 23.02 -5.10
N THR A 261 -20.92 24.23 -5.00
CA THR A 261 -20.21 24.68 -3.79
C THR A 261 -21.24 25.08 -2.73
N GLU A 262 -21.27 24.34 -1.63
CA GLU A 262 -22.13 24.61 -0.48
C GLU A 262 -21.39 25.45 0.59
N PRO A 263 -22.07 26.34 1.31
CA PRO A 263 -21.48 27.04 2.44
C PRO A 263 -21.26 26.08 3.62
N ALA A 264 -20.16 26.26 4.35
CA ALA A 264 -19.91 25.49 5.55
C ALA A 264 -21.00 25.75 6.63
N PRO A 265 -21.48 24.70 7.34
CA PRO A 265 -21.08 23.29 7.22
C PRO A 265 -21.86 22.54 6.13
N ALA A 266 -21.13 21.94 5.18
CA ALA A 266 -21.71 21.04 4.19
C ALA A 266 -22.11 19.69 4.82
N SER A 267 -23.12 19.04 4.25
CA SER A 267 -23.56 17.70 4.69
C SER A 267 -22.73 16.61 4.02
N PHE A 268 -22.39 15.56 4.76
CA PHE A 268 -21.70 14.38 4.21
C PHE A 268 -22.69 13.42 3.56
N ASN A 269 -22.38 12.94 2.35
CA ASN A 269 -23.23 11.98 1.64
C ASN A 269 -22.82 10.54 2.01
N LEU A 270 -23.52 9.92 2.96
CA LEU A 270 -23.27 8.51 3.32
C LEU A 270 -23.50 7.57 2.14
N ILE A 271 -24.54 7.83 1.36
CA ILE A 271 -24.85 7.12 0.11
C ILE A 271 -25.40 8.14 -0.88
N ALA A 272 -24.84 8.22 -2.08
CA ALA A 272 -25.38 9.02 -3.18
C ALA A 272 -25.36 8.23 -4.50
N PHE A 273 -26.37 8.46 -5.34
CA PHE A 273 -26.44 7.93 -6.71
C PHE A 273 -26.31 9.09 -7.72
N PRO A 274 -25.07 9.42 -8.15
CA PRO A 274 -24.81 10.57 -9.01
C PRO A 274 -25.30 10.34 -10.45
N ASN A 275 -25.93 11.35 -11.04
CA ASN A 275 -26.29 11.40 -12.45
C ASN A 275 -25.50 12.49 -13.17
N GLN A 276 -24.53 12.06 -14.00
CA GLN A 276 -23.63 12.94 -14.74
C GLN A 276 -24.34 13.78 -15.81
N GLU A 277 -25.40 13.28 -16.44
CA GLU A 277 -26.14 14.02 -17.47
C GLU A 277 -26.94 15.18 -16.87
N LYS A 278 -27.51 14.96 -15.68
CA LYS A 278 -28.34 15.95 -14.99
C LYS A 278 -27.57 16.82 -13.99
N MET A 279 -26.32 16.46 -13.69
CA MET A 279 -25.51 17.08 -12.65
C MET A 279 -26.23 17.15 -11.29
N GLU A 280 -26.88 16.05 -10.91
CA GLU A 280 -27.62 15.92 -9.64
C GLU A 280 -27.46 14.51 -9.05
N ASN A 281 -27.70 14.38 -7.75
CA ASN A 281 -27.85 13.07 -7.10
C ASN A 281 -29.31 12.63 -7.19
N THR A 282 -29.56 11.52 -7.91
CA THR A 282 -30.92 10.94 -8.04
C THR A 282 -31.47 10.44 -6.71
N PHE A 283 -30.58 10.12 -5.77
CA PHE A 283 -30.87 9.82 -4.39
C PHE A 283 -29.63 10.13 -3.56
N ALA A 284 -29.83 10.69 -2.36
CA ALA A 284 -28.77 10.93 -1.39
C ALA A 284 -29.30 10.69 0.04
N LEU A 285 -28.52 9.96 0.83
CA LEU A 285 -28.68 9.84 2.28
C LEU A 285 -27.57 10.65 2.94
N GLN A 286 -27.94 11.78 3.53
CA GLN A 286 -26.98 12.76 4.05
C GLN A 286 -26.91 12.70 5.58
N ILE A 287 -25.70 12.88 6.11
CA ILE A 287 -25.45 13.06 7.54
C ILE A 287 -24.92 14.48 7.74
N PRO A 288 -25.68 15.36 8.42
CA PRO A 288 -25.20 16.70 8.74
C PRO A 288 -24.00 16.67 9.70
N TYR A 289 -23.06 17.60 9.54
CA TYR A 289 -21.98 17.89 10.50
C TYR A 289 -20.91 16.80 10.71
N VAL A 290 -20.80 15.80 9.83
CA VAL A 290 -19.73 14.77 9.86
C VAL A 290 -18.77 15.01 8.69
N MET A 291 -17.45 14.88 8.91
CA MET A 291 -16.39 15.14 7.89
C MET A 291 -16.59 16.48 7.17
N VAL A 292 -16.75 17.55 7.95
CA VAL A 292 -17.10 18.89 7.42
C VAL A 292 -15.89 19.50 6.70
N LEU A 293 -16.04 19.73 5.40
CA LEU A 293 -15.28 20.69 4.60
C LEU A 293 -15.75 22.12 4.84
#